data_AF-R0K8A1-F1
#
_entry.id   AF-R0K8A1-F1
#
_cell.length_a   1.000
_cell.length_b   1.000
_cell.length_c   1.000
_cell.angle_alpha   90.00
_cell.angle_beta   90.00
_cell.angle_gamma   90.00
#
_symmetry.space_group_name_H-M   'P 1'
#
loop_
_entity.id
_entity.type
_entity.pdbx_description
1 polymer ?
#
loop_
_entity_poly.entity_id
_entity_poly.type
_entity_poly.pdbx_seq_one_letter_code
_entity_poly.pdbx_strand_id
1 'polypeptide(L)'
;MCHRFMALTDYNGQPTPMDAILRLRAFGFKIRYTTNADGVVDWVGDTLLYGQIQFSMAQLRTMVHGMIASTRQDMLKQLLLLQLDGEGEVVPETTPCPAIYWDKLVDNAAAQQAGWSFMEDARNRQATSVGDPKRWLLGRIQQEKRLRHEFADVTASRVAIAGGGGLVWVKERIQAYYQGMQQARHALAVLVHLTGGAPPRGSELLTIRFQNDGQGNSRGIFIEDG
;
A
#
# COMPACT_ATOMS: atom_id res chain seq x y z
N MET A 1 -27.46 19.42 48.61
CA MET A 1 -27.65 19.20 47.16
C MET A 1 -26.31 18.81 46.57
N CYS A 2 -26.09 17.53 46.24
CA CYS A 2 -24.85 17.09 45.60
C CYS A 2 -24.96 17.28 44.09
N HIS A 3 -24.03 18.03 43.51
CA HIS A 3 -23.91 18.24 42.07
C HIS A 3 -23.64 16.92 41.36
N ARG A 4 -24.61 16.48 40.54
CA ARG A 4 -24.52 15.30 39.68
C ARG A 4 -23.65 15.63 38.47
N PHE A 5 -22.37 15.26 38.52
CA PHE A 5 -21.47 15.35 37.36
C PHE A 5 -21.66 14.11 36.46
N MET A 6 -22.10 14.35 35.22
CA MET A 6 -22.15 13.44 34.05
C MET A 6 -21.91 11.95 34.35
N ALA A 7 -22.99 11.22 34.64
CA ALA A 7 -23.01 9.77 34.54
C ALA A 7 -23.96 9.41 33.40
N LEU A 8 -23.45 8.74 32.36
CA LEU A 8 -24.25 8.00 31.39
C LEU A 8 -24.72 6.74 32.12
N THR A 9 -25.83 6.83 32.86
CA THR A 9 -26.42 5.67 33.52
C THR A 9 -27.85 5.53 33.00
N ASP A 10 -28.09 4.57 32.13
CA ASP A 10 -29.45 4.11 31.85
C ASP A 10 -29.79 2.90 32.73
N TYR A 11 -30.95 3.00 33.40
CA TYR A 11 -31.66 2.02 34.23
C TYR A 11 -30.90 1.34 35.42
N ASN A 12 -31.36 1.65 36.63
CA ASN A 12 -30.95 1.10 37.95
C ASN A 12 -29.57 1.47 38.53
N GLY A 13 -28.85 2.42 37.94
CA GLY A 13 -27.85 3.23 38.65
C GLY A 13 -26.60 2.49 39.17
N GLN A 14 -26.38 1.25 38.78
CA GLN A 14 -25.13 0.55 39.06
C GLN A 14 -24.17 0.73 37.87
N PRO A 15 -23.00 1.35 38.09
CA PRO A 15 -22.02 1.54 37.02
C PRO A 15 -21.53 0.17 36.55
N THR A 16 -21.62 -0.05 35.25
CA THR A 16 -21.08 -1.24 34.60
C THR A 16 -19.60 -1.04 34.26
N PRO A 17 -18.83 -2.13 34.08
CA PRO A 17 -17.47 -2.04 33.54
C PRO A 17 -17.41 -1.28 32.19
N MET A 18 -18.48 -1.34 31.39
CA MET A 18 -18.59 -0.60 30.13
C MET A 18 -18.67 0.91 30.35
N ASP A 19 -19.35 1.38 31.41
CA ASP A 19 -19.43 2.80 31.73
C ASP A 19 -18.06 3.37 32.11
N ALA A 20 -17.24 2.58 32.81
CA ALA A 20 -15.87 2.95 33.12
C ALA A 20 -15.00 3.08 31.86
N ILE A 21 -15.11 2.13 30.93
CA ILE A 21 -14.40 2.14 29.65
C ILE A 21 -14.81 3.34 28.80
N LEU A 22 -16.12 3.59 28.67
CA LEU A 22 -16.66 4.71 27.90
C LEU A 22 -16.26 6.06 28.51
N ARG A 23 -16.25 6.17 29.84
CA ARG A 23 -15.80 7.38 30.55
C ARG A 23 -14.31 7.64 30.35
N LEU A 24 -13.46 6.60 30.42
CA LEU A 24 -12.03 6.72 30.12
C LEU A 24 -11.78 7.14 28.66
N ARG A 25 -12.54 6.57 27.72
CA ARG A 25 -12.48 6.96 26.30
C ARG A 25 -12.88 8.43 26.10
N ALA A 26 -13.98 8.88 26.71
CA ALA A 26 -14.44 10.26 26.63
C ALA A 26 -13.44 11.24 27.28
N PHE A 27 -12.84 10.85 28.40
CA PHE A 27 -11.80 11.63 29.06
C PHE A 27 -10.54 11.75 28.19
N GLY A 28 -10.08 10.65 27.57
CA GLY A 28 -8.97 10.65 26.62
C GLY A 28 -9.25 11.52 25.39
N PHE A 29 -10.47 11.49 24.86
CA PHE A 29 -10.89 12.41 23.80
C PHE A 29 -10.87 13.86 24.25
N LYS A 30 -11.36 14.16 25.45
CA LYS A 30 -11.33 15.53 25.99
C LYS A 30 -9.89 16.03 26.05
N ILE A 31 -8.97 15.26 26.65
CA ILE A 31 -7.54 15.62 26.66
C ILE A 31 -7.04 15.87 25.23
N ARG A 32 -7.27 14.95 24.31
CA ARG A 32 -6.81 15.09 22.91
C ARG A 32 -7.33 16.34 22.21
N TYR A 33 -8.58 16.74 22.48
CA TYR A 33 -9.21 17.88 21.81
C TYR A 33 -9.05 19.21 22.55
N THR A 34 -8.76 19.21 23.85
CA THR A 34 -8.62 20.45 24.66
C THR A 34 -7.19 20.76 25.07
N THR A 35 -6.29 19.77 25.05
CA THR A 35 -4.87 20.00 25.30
C THR A 35 -4.22 20.37 23.97
N ASN A 36 -3.85 21.64 23.82
CA ASN A 36 -3.00 22.05 22.71
C ASN A 36 -1.69 21.28 22.80
N ALA A 37 -1.32 20.57 21.73
CA ALA A 37 0.02 19.99 21.64
C ALA A 37 1.05 21.13 21.60
N ASP A 38 2.23 20.89 22.17
CA ASP A 38 3.34 21.82 22.03
C ASP A 38 3.59 22.12 20.54
N GLY A 39 3.88 23.37 20.21
CA GLY A 39 4.16 23.78 18.84
C GLY A 39 5.41 23.07 18.32
N VAL A 40 5.24 22.05 17.46
CA VAL A 40 6.34 21.29 16.86
C VAL A 40 6.80 21.88 15.52
N VAL A 41 5.93 22.67 14.89
CA VAL A 41 6.16 23.29 13.58
C VAL A 41 6.15 24.80 13.74
N ASP A 42 7.23 25.44 13.31
CA ASP A 42 7.30 26.89 13.13
C ASP A 42 7.52 27.22 11.65
N TRP A 43 7.03 28.37 11.21
CA TRP A 43 7.06 28.78 9.81
C TRP A 43 7.55 30.21 9.69
N VAL A 44 8.66 30.40 8.99
CA VAL A 44 9.26 31.71 8.74
C VAL A 44 9.37 31.92 7.23
N GLY A 45 8.44 32.71 6.67
CA GLY A 45 8.43 33.01 5.24
C GLY A 45 8.18 31.77 4.37
N ASP A 46 9.21 31.27 3.68
CA ASP A 46 9.17 30.03 2.87
C ASP A 46 9.84 28.83 3.57
N THR A 47 10.28 29.02 4.82
CA THR A 47 11.05 28.03 5.56
C THR A 47 10.24 27.43 6.69
N LEU A 48 10.21 26.11 6.75
CA LEU A 48 9.56 25.31 7.78
C LEU A 48 10.62 24.80 8.76
N LEU A 49 10.37 25.01 10.04
CA LEU A 49 11.19 24.50 11.13
C LEU A 49 10.40 23.40 11.86
N TYR A 50 10.94 22.19 11.86
CA TYR A 50 10.38 21.05 12.57
C TYR A 50 11.44 20.46 13.50
N GLY A 51 11.29 20.70 14.81
CA GLY A 51 12.30 20.35 15.81
C GLY A 51 13.64 21.03 15.52
N GLN A 52 14.66 20.23 15.16
CA GLN A 52 16.00 20.73 14.80
C GLN A 52 16.25 20.81 13.28
N ILE A 53 15.24 20.51 12.46
CA ILE A 53 15.37 20.48 11.00
C ILE A 53 14.73 21.74 10.43
N GLN A 54 15.47 22.45 9.60
CA GLN A 54 15.01 23.62 8.87
C GLN A 54 15.12 23.36 7.37
N PHE A 55 14.03 23.53 6.63
CA PHE A 55 14.02 23.36 5.18
C PHE A 55 13.05 24.32 4.50
N SER A 56 13.38 24.74 3.28
CA SER A 56 12.48 25.55 2.45
C SER A 56 11.43 24.71 1.73
N MET A 57 10.38 25.35 1.25
CA MET A 57 9.38 24.64 0.45
C MET A 57 9.92 24.11 -0.87
N ALA A 58 10.91 24.78 -1.45
CA ALA A 58 11.62 24.28 -2.63
C ALA A 58 12.37 22.97 -2.31
N GLN A 59 13.03 22.87 -1.15
CA GLN A 59 13.71 21.66 -0.70
C GLN A 59 12.72 20.53 -0.45
N LEU A 60 11.57 20.81 0.20
CA LEU A 60 10.53 19.80 0.41
C LEU A 60 9.99 19.27 -0.92
N ARG A 61 9.73 20.14 -1.89
CA ARG A 61 9.26 19.74 -3.22
C ARG A 61 10.27 18.86 -3.94
N THR A 62 11.55 19.22 -3.91
CA THR A 62 12.63 18.40 -4.48
C THR A 62 12.72 17.04 -3.80
N MET A 63 12.59 16.99 -2.46
CA MET A 63 12.56 15.73 -1.71
C MET A 63 11.38 14.85 -2.14
N VAL A 64 10.18 15.41 -2.28
CA VAL A 64 9.00 14.66 -2.75
C VAL A 64 9.20 14.13 -4.17
N HIS A 65 9.71 14.95 -5.10
CA HIS A 65 10.04 14.48 -6.45
C HIS A 65 11.10 13.37 -6.45
N GLY A 66 12.14 13.50 -5.63
CA GLY A 66 13.14 12.46 -5.44
C GLY A 66 12.52 11.16 -4.91
N MET A 67 11.63 11.25 -3.92
CA MET A 67 10.91 10.09 -3.39
C MET A 67 10.03 9.42 -4.45
N ILE A 68 9.33 10.19 -5.30
CA ILE A 68 8.54 9.65 -6.41
C ILE A 68 9.45 8.87 -7.38
N ALA A 69 10.57 9.47 -7.79
CA ALA A 69 11.51 8.86 -8.73
C ALA A 69 12.11 7.56 -8.16
N SER A 70 12.63 7.60 -6.94
CA SER A 70 13.22 6.42 -6.28
C SER A 70 12.18 5.32 -6.06
N THR A 71 10.98 5.67 -5.61
CA THR A 71 9.90 4.68 -5.39
C THR A 71 9.51 4.01 -6.71
N ARG A 72 9.43 4.77 -7.81
CA ARG A 72 9.18 4.22 -9.15
C ARG A 72 10.28 3.22 -9.54
N GLN A 73 11.55 3.60 -9.41
CA GLN A 73 12.68 2.72 -9.74
C GLN A 73 12.67 1.46 -8.87
N ASP A 74 12.43 1.58 -7.57
CA ASP A 74 12.34 0.45 -6.64
C ASP A 74 11.18 -0.48 -6.99
N MET A 75 10.01 0.06 -7.35
CA MET A 75 8.88 -0.75 -7.80
C MET A 75 9.22 -1.53 -9.09
N LEU A 76 9.82 -0.88 -10.08
CA LEU A 76 10.19 -1.52 -11.34
C LEU A 76 11.26 -2.62 -11.12
N LYS A 77 12.28 -2.32 -10.32
CA LYS A 77 13.42 -3.22 -10.10
C LYS A 77 13.13 -4.33 -9.10
N GLN A 78 12.57 -4.00 -7.94
CA GLN A 78 12.41 -4.95 -6.83
C GLN A 78 11.10 -5.74 -6.93
N LEU A 79 10.02 -5.13 -7.47
CA LEU A 79 8.71 -5.80 -7.58
C LEU A 79 8.47 -6.37 -8.97
N LEU A 80 8.64 -5.58 -10.03
CA LEU A 80 8.46 -6.06 -11.40
C LEU A 80 9.68 -6.81 -11.94
N LEU A 81 10.80 -6.83 -11.19
CA LEU A 81 12.03 -7.54 -11.56
C LEU A 81 12.57 -7.14 -12.95
N LEU A 82 12.37 -5.87 -13.31
CA LEU A 82 12.87 -5.28 -14.54
C LEU A 82 14.32 -4.86 -14.38
N GLN A 83 15.05 -4.84 -15.49
CA GLN A 83 16.40 -4.29 -15.53
C GLN A 83 16.30 -2.80 -15.85
N LEU A 84 16.96 -2.01 -15.03
CA LEU A 84 17.04 -0.57 -15.21
C LEU A 84 18.45 -0.20 -15.65
N ASP A 85 18.58 0.81 -16.51
CA ASP A 85 19.85 1.43 -16.86
C ASP A 85 20.36 2.38 -15.75
N GLY A 86 21.45 3.10 -16.02
CA GLY A 86 22.02 4.07 -15.08
C GLY A 86 21.13 5.29 -14.82
N GLU A 87 20.12 5.52 -15.67
CA GLU A 87 19.16 6.63 -15.58
C GLU A 87 17.86 6.19 -14.89
N GLY A 88 17.70 4.88 -14.67
CA GLY A 88 16.55 4.29 -13.98
C GLY A 88 15.39 3.94 -14.91
N GLU A 89 15.62 3.93 -16.22
CA GLU A 89 14.64 3.54 -17.22
C GLU A 89 14.79 2.06 -17.59
N VAL A 90 13.69 1.45 -18.04
CA VAL A 90 13.68 0.02 -18.38
C VAL A 90 14.52 -0.22 -19.63
N VAL A 91 15.52 -1.10 -19.53
CA VAL A 91 16.42 -1.42 -20.64
C VAL A 91 15.61 -1.98 -21.82
N PRO A 92 15.67 -1.36 -23.03
CA PRO A 92 14.81 -1.71 -24.17
C PRO A 92 14.95 -3.15 -24.67
N GLU A 93 16.12 -3.77 -24.46
CA GLU A 93 16.40 -5.16 -24.86
C GLU A 93 15.81 -6.20 -23.90
N THR A 94 15.18 -5.76 -22.81
CA THR A 94 14.61 -6.64 -21.78
C THR A 94 13.08 -6.71 -21.87
N THR A 95 12.48 -7.55 -21.05
CA THR A 95 11.03 -7.72 -21.02
C THR A 95 10.35 -6.37 -20.75
N PRO A 96 9.45 -5.90 -21.64
CA PRO A 96 8.81 -4.61 -21.48
C PRO A 96 7.92 -4.59 -20.23
N CYS A 97 7.82 -3.41 -19.61
CA CYS A 97 6.84 -3.19 -18.54
C CYS A 97 5.42 -3.37 -19.11
N PRO A 98 4.53 -4.15 -18.46
CA PRO A 98 3.14 -4.24 -18.86
C PRO A 98 2.52 -2.85 -18.92
N ALA A 99 1.86 -2.56 -20.04
CA ALA A 99 1.09 -1.33 -20.19
C ALA A 99 -0.30 -1.54 -19.60
N ILE A 100 -0.78 -0.53 -18.88
CA ILE A 100 -2.14 -0.44 -18.37
C ILE A 100 -2.85 0.63 -19.19
N TYR A 101 -3.91 0.24 -19.89
CA TYR A 101 -4.80 1.13 -20.63
C TYR A 101 -5.87 1.64 -19.66
N TRP A 102 -5.53 2.72 -18.93
CA TRP A 102 -6.37 3.30 -17.89
C TRP A 102 -7.77 3.64 -18.41
N ASP A 103 -7.84 4.18 -19.63
CA ASP A 103 -9.06 4.55 -20.36
C ASP A 103 -10.05 3.40 -20.57
N LYS A 104 -9.59 2.15 -20.47
CA LYS A 104 -10.40 0.94 -20.67
C LYS A 104 -10.78 0.25 -19.37
N LEU A 105 -10.22 0.69 -18.23
CA LEU A 105 -10.52 0.09 -16.95
C LEU A 105 -11.91 0.49 -16.50
N VAL A 106 -12.73 -0.51 -16.22
CA VAL A 106 -14.07 -0.33 -15.69
C VAL A 106 -14.19 -1.09 -14.38
N ASP A 107 -14.72 -0.44 -13.35
CA ASP A 107 -15.03 -1.13 -12.10
C ASP A 107 -16.54 -1.36 -11.93
N ASN A 108 -16.88 -2.40 -11.19
CA ASN A 108 -18.21 -2.60 -10.64
C ASN A 108 -18.14 -2.39 -9.11
N ALA A 109 -18.38 -1.16 -8.67
CA ALA A 109 -18.33 -0.80 -7.25
C ALA A 109 -19.35 -1.58 -6.39
N ALA A 110 -20.45 -2.05 -6.99
CA ALA A 110 -21.48 -2.84 -6.30
C ALA A 110 -21.07 -4.31 -6.07
N ALA A 111 -19.97 -4.79 -6.67
CA ALA A 111 -19.53 -6.16 -6.49
C ALA A 111 -18.98 -6.39 -5.06
N GLN A 112 -19.68 -7.24 -4.30
CA GLN A 112 -19.38 -7.62 -2.92
C GLN A 112 -18.77 -9.02 -2.78
N GLN A 113 -18.48 -9.69 -3.90
CA GLN A 113 -17.93 -11.04 -3.90
C GLN A 113 -16.55 -11.04 -3.22
N ALA A 114 -16.29 -12.04 -2.37
CA ALA A 114 -14.97 -12.25 -1.78
C ALA A 114 -13.96 -12.52 -2.90
N GLY A 115 -12.80 -11.86 -2.83
CA GLY A 115 -11.81 -11.94 -3.90
C GLY A 115 -12.12 -11.05 -5.11
N TRP A 116 -13.15 -10.20 -5.07
CA TRP A 116 -13.38 -9.25 -6.15
C TRP A 116 -12.39 -8.08 -6.10
N SER A 117 -11.77 -7.82 -7.24
CA SER A 117 -11.02 -6.61 -7.60
C SER A 117 -11.50 -6.18 -8.99
N PHE A 118 -11.29 -4.93 -9.40
CA PHE A 118 -11.64 -4.51 -10.76
C PHE A 118 -10.92 -5.39 -11.82
N MET A 119 -9.77 -5.98 -11.50
CA MET A 119 -9.08 -6.94 -12.38
C MET A 119 -9.84 -8.26 -12.62
N GLU A 120 -10.87 -8.59 -11.83
CA GLU A 120 -11.75 -9.74 -12.08
C GLU A 120 -12.85 -9.45 -13.10
N ASP A 121 -13.10 -8.16 -13.40
CA ASP A 121 -14.15 -7.78 -14.33
C ASP A 121 -13.79 -8.26 -15.75
N ALA A 122 -14.72 -8.97 -16.39
CA ALA A 122 -14.53 -9.49 -17.74
C ALA A 122 -14.29 -8.39 -18.78
N ARG A 123 -14.76 -7.15 -18.52
CA ARG A 123 -14.52 -5.98 -19.38
C ARG A 123 -13.05 -5.55 -19.38
N ASN A 124 -12.32 -5.84 -18.30
CA ASN A 124 -10.92 -5.44 -18.14
C ASN A 124 -9.91 -6.43 -18.75
N ARG A 125 -10.37 -7.47 -19.45
CA ARG A 125 -9.47 -8.45 -20.11
C ARG A 125 -8.49 -7.83 -21.10
N GLN A 126 -8.85 -6.69 -21.72
CA GLN A 126 -8.02 -5.96 -22.66
C GLN A 126 -7.44 -4.66 -22.08
N ALA A 127 -7.63 -4.42 -20.78
CA ALA A 127 -7.12 -3.22 -20.11
C ALA A 127 -5.61 -3.31 -19.81
N THR A 128 -4.99 -4.47 -20.02
CA THR A 128 -3.56 -4.68 -19.89
C THR A 128 -2.96 -5.24 -21.17
N SER A 129 -1.70 -4.94 -21.46
CA SER A 129 -0.97 -5.54 -22.59
C SER A 129 -0.69 -7.04 -22.44
N VAL A 130 -1.01 -7.62 -21.27
CA VAL A 130 -0.75 -9.01 -20.92
C VAL A 130 -2.08 -9.77 -20.78
N GLY A 131 -2.12 -11.02 -21.26
CA GLY A 131 -3.32 -11.86 -21.21
C GLY A 131 -3.72 -12.38 -19.81
N ASP A 132 -2.74 -12.66 -18.93
CA ASP A 132 -2.99 -13.02 -17.52
C ASP A 132 -2.12 -12.15 -16.59
N PRO A 133 -2.64 -10.97 -16.18
CA PRO A 133 -1.88 -10.03 -15.35
C PRO A 133 -1.44 -10.60 -14.00
N LYS A 134 -2.25 -11.48 -13.40
CA LYS A 134 -1.96 -12.06 -12.07
C LYS A 134 -0.79 -13.03 -12.13
N ARG A 135 -0.71 -13.82 -13.20
CA ARG A 135 0.36 -14.82 -13.38
C ARG A 135 1.54 -14.30 -14.17
N TRP A 136 1.49 -13.07 -14.68
CA TRP A 136 2.55 -12.50 -15.50
C TRP A 136 3.93 -12.58 -14.85
N LEU A 137 4.07 -12.13 -13.60
CA LEU A 137 5.35 -12.13 -12.90
C LEU A 137 5.86 -13.57 -12.67
N LEU A 138 4.97 -14.47 -12.29
CA LEU A 138 5.30 -15.89 -12.13
C LEU A 138 5.76 -16.52 -13.45
N GLY A 139 5.04 -16.24 -14.53
CA GLY A 139 5.39 -16.68 -15.88
C GLY A 139 6.76 -16.17 -16.30
N ARG A 140 7.11 -14.91 -15.96
CA ARG A 140 8.44 -14.35 -16.22
C ARG A 140 9.54 -15.01 -15.43
N ILE A 141 9.34 -15.21 -14.12
CA ILE A 141 10.34 -15.91 -13.28
C ILE A 141 10.58 -17.33 -13.83
N GLN A 142 9.53 -17.97 -14.34
CA GLN A 142 9.67 -19.25 -15.00
C GLN A 142 10.38 -19.12 -16.35
N GLN A 143 10.02 -18.22 -17.25
CA GLN A 143 10.58 -18.17 -18.62
C GLN A 143 12.01 -17.63 -18.68
N GLU A 144 12.32 -16.60 -17.90
CA GLU A 144 13.63 -15.94 -17.92
C GLU A 144 14.67 -16.74 -17.13
N LYS A 145 15.71 -17.22 -17.82
CA LYS A 145 16.78 -18.01 -17.19
C LYS A 145 17.39 -17.30 -15.98
N ARG A 146 17.66 -15.99 -16.07
CA ARG A 146 18.26 -15.20 -14.99
C ARG A 146 17.40 -15.25 -13.72
N LEU A 147 16.12 -14.90 -13.85
CA LEU A 147 15.18 -14.88 -12.72
C LEU A 147 14.94 -16.28 -12.17
N ARG A 148 14.87 -17.30 -13.04
CA ARG A 148 14.70 -18.69 -12.61
C ARG A 148 15.85 -19.15 -11.71
N HIS A 149 17.10 -18.84 -12.05
CA HIS A 149 18.24 -19.21 -11.20
C HIS A 149 18.29 -18.43 -9.89
N GLU A 150 17.75 -17.20 -9.87
CA GLU A 150 17.73 -16.38 -8.67
C GLU A 150 16.62 -16.78 -7.69
N PHE A 151 15.43 -17.09 -8.21
CA PHE A 151 14.25 -17.38 -7.40
C PHE A 151 13.98 -18.87 -7.17
N ALA A 152 14.53 -19.76 -8.00
CA ALA A 152 14.30 -21.19 -7.89
C ALA A 152 15.61 -21.98 -7.70
N ASP A 153 15.57 -22.94 -6.79
CA ASP A 153 16.61 -23.96 -6.69
C ASP A 153 16.43 -24.92 -7.87
N VAL A 154 17.27 -24.76 -8.90
CA VAL A 154 17.17 -25.52 -10.15
C VAL A 154 17.33 -27.03 -9.91
N THR A 155 18.21 -27.41 -8.99
CA THR A 155 18.50 -28.80 -8.62
C THR A 155 17.33 -29.43 -7.88
N ALA A 156 16.85 -28.79 -6.80
CA ALA A 156 15.71 -29.27 -6.04
C ALA A 156 14.42 -29.26 -6.88
N SER A 157 14.24 -28.25 -7.75
CA SER A 157 13.11 -28.18 -8.68
C SER A 157 13.10 -29.34 -9.66
N ARG A 158 14.25 -29.77 -10.20
CA ARG A 158 14.32 -30.93 -11.11
C ARG A 158 13.87 -32.22 -10.42
N VAL A 159 14.31 -32.44 -9.19
CA VAL A 159 13.91 -33.61 -8.38
C VAL A 159 12.42 -33.56 -8.06
N ALA A 160 11.92 -32.39 -7.63
CA ALA A 160 10.50 -32.20 -7.33
C ALA A 160 9.63 -32.44 -8.56
N ILE A 161 9.97 -31.86 -9.72
CA ILE A 161 9.22 -32.03 -10.97
C ILE A 161 9.21 -33.49 -11.44
N ALA A 162 10.33 -34.21 -11.31
CA ALA A 162 10.38 -35.64 -11.61
C ALA A 162 9.45 -36.48 -10.72
N GLY A 163 9.16 -36.02 -9.50
CA GLY A 163 8.19 -36.60 -8.57
C GLY A 163 6.76 -36.04 -8.71
N GLY A 164 6.45 -35.26 -9.76
CA GLY A 164 5.14 -34.61 -9.94
C GLY A 164 4.92 -33.34 -9.13
N GLY A 165 5.98 -32.82 -8.48
CA GLY A 165 5.99 -31.56 -7.74
C GLY A 165 6.24 -30.33 -8.60
N GLY A 166 6.30 -29.16 -7.95
CA GLY A 166 6.48 -27.87 -8.60
C GLY A 166 7.90 -27.28 -8.48
N LEU A 167 8.01 -25.99 -8.85
CA LEU A 167 9.23 -25.20 -8.67
C LEU A 167 9.54 -25.04 -7.17
N VAL A 168 10.78 -25.33 -6.79
CA VAL A 168 11.26 -25.15 -5.42
C VAL A 168 11.86 -23.75 -5.30
N TRP A 169 11.26 -22.91 -4.48
CA TRP A 169 11.65 -21.51 -4.30
C TRP A 169 12.80 -21.34 -3.33
N VAL A 170 13.73 -20.42 -3.64
CA VAL A 170 14.78 -20.00 -2.72
C VAL A 170 14.17 -19.08 -1.66
N LYS A 171 14.14 -19.54 -0.40
CA LYS A 171 13.43 -18.87 0.70
C LYS A 171 13.94 -17.45 0.94
N GLU A 172 15.26 -17.27 0.93
CA GLU A 172 15.93 -16.00 1.16
C GLU A 172 15.53 -14.98 0.09
N ARG A 173 15.46 -15.40 -1.17
CA ARG A 173 15.07 -14.54 -2.29
C ARG A 173 13.60 -14.11 -2.19
N ILE A 174 12.72 -15.04 -1.81
CA ILE A 174 11.31 -14.75 -1.58
C ILE A 174 11.14 -13.78 -0.39
N GLN A 175 11.89 -13.96 0.68
CA GLN A 175 11.88 -13.03 1.82
C GLN A 175 12.36 -11.63 1.41
N ALA A 176 13.43 -11.52 0.62
CA ALA A 176 13.90 -10.24 0.08
C ALA A 176 12.84 -9.56 -0.79
N TYR A 177 12.12 -10.32 -1.63
CA TYR A 177 11.00 -9.79 -2.41
C TYR A 177 9.88 -9.25 -1.52
N TYR A 178 9.49 -9.97 -0.47
CA TYR A 178 8.50 -9.49 0.49
C TYR A 178 8.95 -8.21 1.21
N GLN A 179 10.22 -8.11 1.59
CA GLN A 179 10.78 -6.90 2.18
C GLN A 179 10.70 -5.71 1.21
N GLY A 180 11.06 -5.91 -0.06
CA GLY A 180 10.90 -4.89 -1.10
C GLY A 180 9.44 -4.44 -1.28
N MET A 181 8.50 -5.39 -1.26
CA MET A 181 7.07 -5.08 -1.32
C MET A 181 6.61 -4.24 -0.11
N GLN A 182 7.09 -4.56 1.09
CA GLN A 182 6.80 -3.74 2.26
C GLN A 182 7.39 -2.33 2.11
N GLN A 183 8.64 -2.19 1.70
CA GLN A 183 9.28 -0.88 1.50
C GLN A 183 8.53 -0.03 0.49
N ALA A 184 8.16 -0.61 -0.66
CA ALA A 184 7.36 0.07 -1.68
C ALA A 184 5.99 0.51 -1.14
N ARG A 185 5.31 -0.32 -0.34
CA ARG A 185 4.03 0.05 0.30
C ARG A 185 4.18 1.21 1.28
N HIS A 186 5.26 1.25 2.07
CA HIS A 186 5.52 2.36 2.99
C HIS A 186 5.77 3.65 2.20
N ALA A 187 6.61 3.60 1.17
CA ALA A 187 6.89 4.75 0.32
C ALA A 187 5.63 5.26 -0.40
N LEU A 188 4.82 4.37 -0.97
CA LEU A 188 3.54 4.71 -1.58
C LEU A 188 2.58 5.33 -0.58
N ALA A 189 2.50 4.82 0.66
CA ALA A 189 1.64 5.39 1.68
C ALA A 189 2.02 6.85 2.00
N VAL A 190 3.32 7.11 2.14
CA VAL A 190 3.84 8.47 2.35
C VAL A 190 3.56 9.36 1.13
N LEU A 191 3.81 8.87 -0.09
CA LEU A 191 3.56 9.63 -1.31
C LEU A 191 2.08 9.97 -1.48
N VAL A 192 1.16 9.02 -1.32
CA VAL A 192 -0.29 9.27 -1.36
C VAL A 192 -0.69 10.33 -0.33
N HIS A 193 -0.10 10.31 0.85
CA HIS A 193 -0.38 11.30 1.88
C HIS A 193 0.16 12.70 1.52
N LEU A 194 1.36 12.79 0.93
CA LEU A 194 2.01 14.06 0.61
C LEU A 194 1.55 14.68 -0.71
N THR A 195 1.18 13.87 -1.70
CA THR A 195 0.80 14.33 -3.05
C THR A 195 -0.70 14.31 -3.30
N GLY A 196 -1.49 13.70 -2.41
CA GLY A 196 -2.95 13.73 -2.49
C GLY A 196 -3.49 15.14 -2.26
N GLY A 197 -4.40 15.61 -3.13
CA GLY A 197 -4.99 16.95 -3.01
C GLY A 197 -5.75 17.16 -1.68
N ALA A 198 -6.25 16.08 -1.09
CA ALA A 198 -6.61 16.00 0.32
C ALA A 198 -5.94 14.75 0.91
N PRO A 199 -5.11 14.86 1.96
CA PRO A 199 -4.45 13.70 2.54
C PRO A 199 -5.54 12.74 3.06
N PRO A 200 -5.51 11.44 2.65
CA PRO A 200 -6.45 10.47 3.19
C PRO A 200 -6.28 10.39 4.70
N ARG A 201 -7.38 10.16 5.41
CA ARG A 201 -7.30 10.00 6.87
C ARG A 201 -6.37 8.83 7.16
N GLY A 202 -5.53 8.93 8.19
CA GLY A 202 -4.53 7.88 8.48
C GLY A 202 -5.14 6.48 8.61
N SER A 203 -6.37 6.38 9.12
CA SER A 203 -7.11 5.11 9.18
C SER A 203 -7.48 4.56 7.80
N GLU A 204 -7.84 5.41 6.84
CA GLU A 204 -8.18 5.01 5.47
C GLU A 204 -6.91 4.51 4.77
N LEU A 205 -5.83 5.29 4.79
CA LEU A 205 -4.57 4.94 4.16
C LEU A 205 -4.03 3.56 4.59
N LEU A 206 -4.13 3.25 5.89
CA LEU A 206 -3.63 1.99 6.45
C LEU A 206 -4.56 0.79 6.24
N THR A 207 -5.82 1.03 5.86
CA THR A 207 -6.84 -0.02 5.67
C THR A 207 -7.23 -0.21 4.21
N ILE A 208 -6.68 0.58 3.28
CA ILE A 208 -6.88 0.40 1.84
C ILE A 208 -6.49 -1.02 1.42
N ARG A 209 -7.39 -1.63 0.64
CA ARG A 209 -7.23 -2.96 0.05
C ARG A 209 -7.55 -2.89 -1.42
N PHE A 210 -6.84 -3.68 -2.22
CA PHE A 210 -7.08 -3.78 -3.66
C PHE A 210 -8.17 -4.80 -4.03
N GLN A 211 -8.61 -5.61 -3.07
CA GLN A 211 -9.55 -6.72 -3.26
C GLN A 211 -10.46 -6.88 -2.04
N ASN A 212 -11.72 -7.25 -2.26
CA ASN A 212 -12.67 -7.60 -1.21
C ASN A 212 -12.20 -8.85 -0.46
N ASP A 213 -12.38 -8.88 0.86
CA ASP A 213 -12.03 -10.05 1.66
C ASP A 213 -13.21 -11.02 1.87
N GLY A 214 -12.91 -12.19 2.44
CA GLY A 214 -13.93 -13.18 2.80
C GLY A 214 -14.74 -12.84 4.06
N GLN A 215 -14.42 -11.74 4.74
CA GLN A 215 -15.09 -11.30 5.97
C GLN A 215 -16.13 -10.20 5.69
N GLY A 216 -16.39 -9.90 4.41
CA GLY A 216 -17.37 -8.89 3.98
C GLY A 216 -16.82 -7.47 3.93
N ASN A 217 -15.51 -7.27 4.11
CA ASN A 217 -14.89 -5.97 3.93
C ASN A 217 -14.67 -5.71 2.43
N SER A 218 -15.23 -4.61 1.95
CA SER A 218 -15.01 -4.14 0.57
C SER A 218 -13.58 -3.62 0.37
N ARG A 219 -13.11 -3.68 -0.88
CA ARG A 219 -11.88 -3.01 -1.32
C ARG A 219 -11.99 -1.49 -1.12
N GLY A 220 -10.85 -0.83 -0.97
CA GLY A 220 -10.74 0.63 -0.85
C GLY A 220 -10.25 1.33 -2.12
N ILE A 221 -9.97 0.56 -3.19
CA ILE A 221 -9.52 1.09 -4.49
C ILE A 221 -10.63 0.85 -5.51
N PHE A 222 -11.06 1.93 -6.15
CA PHE A 222 -12.08 1.96 -7.18
C PHE A 222 -11.55 2.70 -8.40
N ILE A 223 -12.14 2.42 -9.57
CA ILE A 223 -11.85 3.10 -10.82
C ILE A 223 -13.14 3.75 -11.31
N GLU A 224 -13.07 5.04 -11.63
CA GLU A 224 -14.15 5.84 -12.18
C GLU A 224 -13.61 6.54 -13.43
N ASP A 225 -14.30 6.38 -14.56
CA ASP A 225 -13.97 6.99 -15.86
C ASP A 225 -12.56 6.72 -16.44
N GLY A 226 -11.93 5.62 -16.04
CA GLY A 226 -10.66 5.17 -16.60
C GLY A 226 -9.46 6.02 -16.17
#